data_AF-A0A1Y6M3C9-F1
#
_entry.id   AF-A0A1Y6M3C9-F1
#
_cell.length_a   1.000
_cell.length_b   1.000
_cell.length_c   1.000
_cell.angle_alpha   90.00
_cell.angle_beta   90.00
_cell.angle_gamma   90.00
#
_symmetry.space_group_name_H-M   'P 1'
#
loop_
_entity.id
_entity.type
_entity.pdbx_description
1 polymer ?
#
loop_
_entity_poly.entity_id
_entity_poly.type
_entity_poly.pdbx_seq_one_letter_code
_entity_poly.pdbx_strand_id
1 'polypeptide(L)'
;MQQFDAWVANKDTQQRALWPGVMLLSEDYYGSLIESAVPLDNRALHALKGSALALDVYAWLAHRLHRIEGRGVTLHWKSLREQFAQEYKGKDPDKDFKKEFLPVLRKVLAVYPQAKVKPVTGGVLLIGSPPPIPYKGGPTV
;
A
#
# COMPACT_ATOMS: atom_id res chain seq x y z
N MET A 1 11.33 -14.34 -19.46
CA MET A 1 12.06 -13.47 -18.51
C MET A 1 11.90 -12.05 -19.02
N GLN A 2 10.97 -11.26 -18.47
CA GLN A 2 10.87 -9.83 -18.82
C GLN A 2 11.68 -9.06 -17.78
N GLN A 3 12.86 -8.59 -18.17
CA GLN A 3 13.78 -7.82 -17.32
C GLN A 3 13.49 -6.33 -17.51
N PHE A 4 13.37 -5.61 -16.40
CA PHE A 4 13.19 -4.17 -16.38
C PHE A 4 14.50 -3.51 -15.92
N ASP A 5 15.22 -2.87 -16.83
CA ASP A 5 16.43 -2.12 -16.52
C ASP A 5 16.09 -0.65 -16.27
N ALA A 6 15.93 -0.28 -15.01
CA ALA A 6 15.53 1.07 -14.58
C ALA A 6 16.67 2.10 -14.54
N TRP A 7 17.90 1.71 -14.93
CA TRP A 7 19.11 2.50 -14.70
C TRP A 7 19.90 2.69 -15.98
N VAL A 8 20.08 3.94 -16.39
CA VAL A 8 21.13 4.29 -17.37
C VAL A 8 22.45 4.37 -16.61
N ALA A 9 23.22 3.29 -16.65
CA ALA A 9 24.56 3.27 -16.08
C ALA A 9 25.50 4.09 -16.99
N ASN A 10 25.62 5.40 -16.74
CA ASN A 10 26.64 6.23 -17.35
C ASN A 10 28.00 5.90 -16.70
N LYS A 11 28.62 4.79 -17.12
CA LYS A 11 29.89 4.28 -16.54
C LYS A 11 31.09 5.21 -16.80
N ASP A 12 30.99 6.14 -17.74
CA ASP A 12 32.11 7.02 -18.15
C ASP A 12 32.07 8.44 -17.57
N THR A 13 31.06 8.78 -16.76
CA THR A 13 31.00 10.09 -16.11
C THR A 13 30.77 9.91 -14.61
N GLN A 14 31.44 10.71 -13.78
CA GLN A 14 31.25 10.80 -12.32
C GLN A 14 29.85 11.37 -11.94
N GLN A 15 28.83 11.12 -12.76
CA GLN A 15 27.48 11.63 -12.61
C GLN A 15 26.59 10.55 -11.98
N ARG A 16 25.85 10.90 -10.93
CA ARG A 16 24.86 9.99 -10.33
C ARG A 16 23.85 9.57 -11.40
N ALA A 17 23.56 8.27 -11.47
CA ALA A 17 22.62 7.71 -12.42
C ALA A 17 21.32 8.52 -12.43
N LEU A 18 21.03 9.15 -13.57
CA LEU A 18 19.81 9.92 -13.75
C LEU A 18 18.69 8.93 -14.06
N TRP A 19 17.55 9.13 -13.41
CA TRP A 19 16.33 8.43 -13.82
C TRP A 19 16.01 8.83 -15.26
N PRO A 20 15.86 7.89 -16.19
CA PRO A 20 15.36 8.23 -17.51
C PRO A 20 13.97 8.86 -17.33
N GLY A 21 13.78 10.08 -17.86
CA GLY A 21 12.51 10.81 -17.76
C GLY A 21 11.35 10.15 -18.52
N VAL A 22 11.61 9.00 -19.15
CA VAL A 22 10.66 8.19 -19.89
C VAL A 22 10.86 6.73 -19.49
N MET A 23 9.76 6.05 -19.17
CA MET A 23 9.72 4.62 -18.85
C MET A 23 8.90 3.92 -19.92
N LEU A 24 9.52 3.00 -20.67
CA LEU A 24 8.81 2.18 -21.66
C LEU A 24 8.38 0.87 -21.00
N LEU A 25 7.08 0.59 -21.03
CA LEU A 25 6.49 -0.64 -20.50
C LEU A 25 6.23 -1.60 -21.67
N SER A 26 6.42 -2.91 -21.45
CA SER A 26 5.95 -3.91 -22.41
C SER A 26 4.43 -3.89 -22.47
N GLU A 27 3.86 -4.26 -23.62
CA GLU A 27 2.41 -4.27 -23.84
C GLU A 27 1.69 -5.18 -22.82
N ASP A 28 2.23 -6.37 -22.56
CA ASP A 28 1.71 -7.30 -21.55
C ASP A 28 1.72 -6.71 -20.14
N TYR A 29 2.82 -6.04 -19.76
CA TYR A 29 2.95 -5.45 -18.43
C TYR A 29 2.03 -4.25 -18.27
N TYR A 30 1.93 -3.41 -19.30
CA TYR A 30 0.97 -2.32 -19.37
C TYR A 30 -0.47 -2.84 -19.21
N GLY A 31 -0.85 -3.90 -19.93
CA GLY A 31 -2.16 -4.54 -19.79
C GLY A 31 -2.42 -5.02 -18.36
N SER A 32 -1.45 -5.70 -17.74
CA SER A 32 -1.59 -6.18 -16.36
C SER A 32 -1.77 -5.05 -15.33
N LEU A 33 -1.12 -3.90 -15.56
CA LEU A 33 -1.23 -2.73 -14.70
C LEU A 33 -2.59 -2.05 -14.80
N ILE A 34 -3.17 -2.02 -16.00
CA ILE A 34 -4.52 -1.49 -16.22
C ILE A 34 -5.56 -2.38 -15.54
N GLU A 35 -5.43 -3.71 -15.67
CA GLU A 35 -6.37 -4.67 -15.08
C GLU A 35 -6.29 -4.75 -13.56
N SER A 36 -5.08 -4.60 -13.00
CA SER A 36 -4.81 -4.72 -11.56
C SER A 36 -4.72 -3.36 -10.85
N ALA A 37 -5.16 -2.27 -11.50
CA ALA A 37 -4.99 -0.93 -10.98
C ALA A 37 -5.69 -0.77 -9.62
N VAL A 38 -4.92 -0.35 -8.61
CA VAL A 38 -5.47 -0.01 -7.29
C VAL A 38 -6.02 1.42 -7.34
N PRO A 39 -7.29 1.64 -6.97
CA PRO A 39 -7.91 2.96 -6.97
C PRO A 39 -7.36 3.83 -5.82
N LEU A 40 -6.23 4.50 -6.05
CA LEU A 40 -5.59 5.38 -5.08
C LEU A 40 -5.95 6.85 -5.32
N ASP A 41 -6.41 7.54 -4.28
CA ASP A 41 -6.55 9.00 -4.29
C ASP A 41 -5.18 9.69 -4.17
N ASN A 42 -4.80 10.47 -5.19
CA ASN A 42 -3.56 11.26 -5.19
C ASN A 42 -3.48 12.28 -4.04
N ARG A 43 -4.61 12.81 -3.57
CA ARG A 43 -4.65 13.75 -2.44
C ARG A 43 -4.25 13.05 -1.15
N ALA A 44 -4.73 11.81 -0.96
CA ALA A 44 -4.35 10.97 0.17
C ALA A 44 -2.85 10.60 0.11
N LEU A 45 -2.35 10.20 -1.07
CA LEU A 45 -0.92 9.93 -1.27
C LEU A 45 -0.06 11.15 -0.93
N HIS A 46 -0.48 12.34 -1.37
CA HIS A 46 0.23 13.58 -1.05
C HIS A 46 0.17 13.93 0.44
N ALA A 47 -0.94 13.68 1.12
CA ALA A 47 -1.08 13.93 2.56
C ALA A 47 -0.27 12.95 3.42
N LEU A 48 -0.08 11.71 2.93
CA LEU A 48 0.71 10.67 3.59
C LEU A 48 2.19 10.69 3.21
N LYS A 49 2.61 11.61 2.31
CA LYS A 49 4.00 11.75 1.90
C LYS A 49 4.90 11.96 3.12
N GLY A 50 6.04 11.28 3.15
CA GLY A 50 6.99 11.33 4.27
C GLY A 50 6.92 10.16 5.25
N SER A 51 6.00 9.20 5.04
CA SER A 51 6.04 7.91 5.72
C SER A 51 5.80 6.78 4.72
N ALA A 52 6.84 6.00 4.43
CA ALA A 52 6.74 4.82 3.56
C ALA A 52 5.68 3.85 4.10
N LEU A 53 5.72 3.56 5.41
CA LEU A 53 4.74 2.73 6.08
C LEU A 53 3.30 3.24 5.90
N ALA A 54 3.06 4.56 5.94
CA ALA A 54 1.73 5.10 5.73
C ALA A 54 1.22 4.90 4.30
N LEU A 55 2.09 5.05 3.31
CA LEU A 55 1.77 4.79 1.91
C LEU A 55 1.46 3.30 1.69
N ASP A 56 2.27 2.41 2.26
CA ASP A 56 2.09 0.97 2.15
C ASP A 56 0.78 0.52 2.81
N VAL A 57 0.48 1.03 4.01
CA VAL A 57 -0.78 0.72 4.71
C VAL A 57 -1.98 1.24 3.94
N TYR A 58 -1.90 2.44 3.38
CA TYR A 58 -2.97 3.01 2.55
C TYR A 58 -3.22 2.18 1.30
N ALA A 59 -2.17 1.86 0.53
CA ALA A 59 -2.28 1.05 -0.67
C ALA A 59 -2.81 -0.36 -0.35
N TRP A 60 -2.34 -0.95 0.74
CA TRP A 60 -2.80 -2.25 1.22
C TRP A 60 -4.29 -2.25 1.60
N LEU A 61 -4.77 -1.25 2.34
CA LEU A 61 -6.19 -1.14 2.67
C LEU A 61 -7.04 -0.88 1.42
N ALA A 62 -6.59 0.02 0.54
CA ALA A 62 -7.29 0.35 -0.69
C ALA A 62 -7.50 -0.86 -1.60
N HIS A 63 -6.51 -1.75 -1.69
CA HIS A 63 -6.58 -2.98 -2.46
C HIS A 63 -7.36 -4.11 -1.75
N ARG A 64 -7.33 -4.16 -0.41
CA ARG A 64 -7.88 -5.30 0.34
C ARG A 64 -9.33 -5.13 0.75
N LEU A 65 -9.72 -3.94 1.21
CA LEU A 65 -11.01 -3.73 1.87
C LEU A 65 -12.21 -3.95 0.94
N HIS A 66 -12.10 -3.57 -0.33
CA HIS A 66 -13.20 -3.74 -1.29
C HIS A 66 -13.40 -5.20 -1.74
N ARG A 67 -12.44 -6.08 -1.46
CA ARG A 67 -12.47 -7.51 -1.81
C ARG A 67 -12.97 -8.39 -0.68
N ILE A 68 -13.21 -7.83 0.51
CA ILE A 68 -13.73 -8.58 1.66
C ILE A 68 -15.25 -8.67 1.53
N GLU A 69 -15.73 -9.87 1.25
CA GLU A 69 -17.16 -10.21 1.23
C GLU A 69 -17.57 -10.90 2.54
N GLY A 70 -18.77 -10.60 3.04
CA GLY A 70 -19.33 -11.26 4.23
C GLY A 70 -18.70 -10.79 5.55
N ARG A 71 -18.30 -11.75 6.40
CA ARG A 71 -17.79 -11.44 7.74
C ARG A 71 -16.37 -10.88 7.65
N GLY A 72 -16.08 -9.85 8.46
CA GLY A 72 -14.77 -9.21 8.50
C GLY A 72 -13.64 -10.17 8.89
N VAL A 73 -12.41 -9.80 8.52
CA VAL A 73 -11.20 -10.60 8.72
C VAL A 73 -10.35 -9.96 9.82
N THR A 74 -10.03 -10.72 10.86
CA THR A 74 -9.11 -10.28 11.91
C THR A 74 -7.68 -10.65 11.54
N LEU A 75 -6.78 -9.67 11.56
CA LEU A 75 -5.35 -9.87 11.35
C LEU A 75 -4.59 -9.61 12.64
N HIS A 76 -3.80 -10.59 13.06
CA HIS A 76 -2.99 -10.51 14.27
C HIS A 76 -1.77 -9.62 14.09
N TRP A 77 -1.26 -9.04 15.18
CA TRP A 77 -0.08 -8.16 15.16
C TRP A 77 1.14 -8.80 14.54
N LYS A 78 1.36 -10.10 14.81
CA LYS A 78 2.46 -10.88 14.20
C LYS A 78 2.39 -10.86 12.67
N SER A 79 1.23 -11.18 12.10
CA SER A 79 1.04 -11.20 10.64
C SER A 79 1.17 -9.82 10.01
N LEU A 80 0.69 -8.77 10.70
CA LEU A 80 0.87 -7.39 10.24
C LEU A 80 2.35 -6.98 10.26
N ARG A 81 3.08 -7.33 11.33
CA ARG A 81 4.52 -7.05 11.41
C ARG A 81 5.31 -7.77 10.32
N GLU A 82 5.01 -9.03 10.07
CA GLU A 82 5.65 -9.81 9.00
C GLU A 82 5.44 -9.20 7.61
N GLN A 83 4.31 -8.51 7.39
CA GLN A 83 3.98 -7.82 6.14
C GLN A 83 4.63 -6.45 6.01
N PHE A 84 4.69 -5.67 7.09
CA PHE A 84 5.04 -4.24 7.01
C PHE A 84 6.41 -3.88 7.60
N ALA A 85 6.98 -4.73 8.44
CA ALA A 85 8.06 -4.31 9.32
C ALA A 85 8.93 -5.50 9.80
N GLN A 86 9.71 -6.06 8.87
CA GLN A 86 10.59 -7.20 9.14
C GLN A 86 11.84 -6.84 9.95
N GLU A 87 12.14 -5.54 10.05
CA GLU A 87 13.27 -4.98 10.79
C GLU A 87 13.09 -5.00 12.31
N TYR A 88 11.86 -5.16 12.83
CA TYR A 88 11.60 -5.22 14.26
C TYR A 88 11.99 -6.61 14.82
N LYS A 89 13.23 -6.71 15.32
CA LYS A 89 13.82 -7.91 15.94
C LYS A 89 14.24 -7.63 17.39
N GLY A 90 13.32 -7.12 18.19
CA GLY A 90 13.52 -6.79 19.61
C GLY A 90 13.00 -7.86 20.56
N LYS A 91 12.95 -7.53 21.87
CA LYS A 91 12.41 -8.39 22.93
C LYS A 91 10.89 -8.61 22.79
N ASP A 92 10.15 -7.57 22.39
CA ASP A 92 8.70 -7.59 22.16
C ASP A 92 8.35 -6.97 20.78
N PRO A 93 8.73 -7.60 19.65
CA PRO A 93 8.69 -6.98 18.33
C PRO A 93 7.26 -6.60 17.89
N ASP A 94 6.26 -7.41 18.25
CA ASP A 94 4.85 -7.13 17.94
C ASP A 94 4.33 -5.90 18.70
N LYS A 95 4.79 -5.69 19.93
CA LYS A 95 4.36 -4.57 20.79
C LYS A 95 4.93 -3.25 20.29
N ASP A 96 6.21 -3.26 19.88
CA ASP A 96 6.86 -2.06 19.36
C ASP A 96 6.32 -1.71 17.97
N PHE A 97 6.11 -2.71 17.11
CA PHE A 97 5.41 -2.50 15.84
C PHE A 97 4.01 -1.92 16.04
N LYS A 98 3.22 -2.43 17.00
CA LYS A 98 1.89 -1.89 17.30
C LYS A 98 1.92 -0.40 17.69
N LYS A 99 2.95 0.04 18.43
CA LYS A 99 3.09 1.45 18.84
C LYS A 99 3.29 2.38 17.65
N GLU A 100 4.02 1.96 16.63
CA GLU A 100 4.26 2.73 15.41
C GLU A 100 3.11 2.60 14.40
N PHE A 101 2.53 1.41 14.28
CA PHE A 101 1.47 1.12 13.32
C PHE A 101 0.17 1.86 13.63
N LEU A 102 -0.24 1.95 14.91
CA LEU A 102 -1.51 2.57 15.29
C LEU A 102 -1.60 4.08 14.96
N PRO A 103 -0.57 4.91 15.22
CA PRO A 103 -0.52 6.29 14.73
C PRO A 103 -0.61 6.38 13.21
N VAL A 104 0.10 5.51 12.49
CA VAL A 104 0.06 5.47 11.02
C VAL A 104 -1.34 5.11 10.53
N LEU A 105 -1.94 4.05 11.08
CA LEU A 105 -3.30 3.65 10.75
C LEU A 105 -4.29 4.81 10.97
N ARG A 106 -4.17 5.56 12.06
CA ARG A 106 -5.00 6.75 12.30
C ARG A 106 -4.85 7.81 11.20
N LYS A 107 -3.63 8.09 10.74
CA LYS A 107 -3.40 9.02 9.62
C LYS A 107 -4.03 8.51 8.32
N VAL A 108 -3.88 7.21 8.04
CA VAL A 108 -4.47 6.58 6.86
C VAL A 108 -6.00 6.65 6.89
N LEU A 109 -6.63 6.34 8.02
CA LEU A 109 -8.09 6.42 8.16
C LEU A 109 -8.62 7.86 8.05
N ALA A 110 -7.81 8.87 8.38
CA ALA A 110 -8.20 10.28 8.20
C ALA A 110 -8.29 10.67 6.71
N VAL A 111 -7.47 10.07 5.84
CA VAL A 111 -7.48 10.32 4.38
C VAL A 111 -8.31 9.30 3.60
N TYR A 112 -8.73 8.22 4.25
CA TYR A 112 -9.57 7.17 3.69
C TYR A 112 -10.78 6.90 4.61
N PRO A 113 -11.71 7.85 4.73
CA PRO A 113 -12.75 7.85 5.77
C PRO A 113 -13.76 6.70 5.67
N GLN A 114 -13.95 6.14 4.47
CA GLN A 114 -14.85 5.01 4.23
C GLN A 114 -14.24 3.66 4.61
N ALA A 115 -12.93 3.60 4.90
CA ALA A 115 -12.25 2.38 5.31
C ALA A 115 -12.80 1.87 6.65
N LYS A 116 -13.37 0.67 6.64
CA LYS A 116 -13.93 0.05 7.85
C LYS A 116 -12.89 -0.84 8.52
N VAL A 117 -12.06 -0.21 9.35
CA VAL A 117 -10.99 -0.88 10.10
C VAL A 117 -11.14 -0.61 11.59
N LYS A 118 -11.06 -1.65 12.42
CA LYS A 118 -11.20 -1.54 13.88
C LYS A 118 -10.04 -2.22 14.60
N PRO A 119 -9.29 -1.52 15.46
CA PRO A 119 -8.35 -2.17 16.37
C PRO A 119 -9.12 -3.12 17.31
N VAL A 120 -8.60 -4.33 17.50
CA VAL A 120 -9.17 -5.34 18.39
C VAL A 120 -8.08 -5.94 19.28
N THR A 121 -8.47 -6.70 20.30
CA THR A 121 -7.50 -7.43 21.12
C THR A 121 -6.68 -8.36 20.24
N GLY A 122 -5.36 -8.21 20.28
CA GLY A 122 -4.43 -9.04 19.51
C GLY A 122 -4.26 -8.67 18.03
N GLY A 123 -4.95 -7.64 17.51
CA GLY A 123 -4.79 -7.27 16.10
C GLY A 123 -5.70 -6.15 15.58
N VAL A 124 -6.06 -6.26 14.30
CA VAL A 124 -6.95 -5.34 13.59
C VAL A 124 -8.02 -6.14 12.84
N LEU A 125 -9.29 -5.75 13.01
CA LEU A 125 -10.42 -6.25 12.25
C LEU A 125 -10.62 -5.40 10.99
N LEU A 126 -10.56 -6.05 9.84
CA LEU A 126 -10.87 -5.47 8.53
C LEU A 126 -12.29 -5.86 8.12
N ILE A 127 -13.09 -4.88 7.73
CA ILE A 127 -14.47 -5.09 7.27
C ILE A 127 -14.58 -4.56 5.84
N GLY A 128 -15.36 -5.27 5.01
CA GLY A 128 -15.63 -4.86 3.63
C GLY A 128 -16.05 -3.40 3.52
N SER A 129 -15.34 -2.63 2.69
CA SER A 129 -15.65 -1.22 2.43
C SER A 129 -15.21 -0.76 1.03
N PRO A 130 -15.86 0.28 0.47
CA PRO A 130 -15.54 0.76 -0.87
C PRO A 130 -14.09 1.27 -0.99
N PRO A 131 -13.48 1.22 -2.18
CA PRO A 131 -12.14 1.76 -2.43
C PRO A 131 -12.04 3.29 -2.17
N PRO A 132 -10.83 3.87 -2.06
CA PRO A 132 -10.61 5.31 -1.88
C PRO A 132 -11.26 6.17 -2.96
N ILE A 133 -11.17 5.72 -4.21
CA ILE A 133 -11.85 6.31 -5.36
C ILE A 133 -12.64 5.24 -6.12
N PRO A 134 -13.73 5.58 -6.81
CA PRO A 134 -14.41 4.65 -7.70
C PRO A 134 -13.48 4.19 -8.84
N TYR A 135 -13.64 2.93 -9.27
CA TYR A 135 -12.98 2.46 -10.48
C TYR A 135 -13.46 3.28 -11.68
N LYS A 136 -12.52 3.88 -12.42
CA LYS A 136 -12.82 4.42 -13.75
C LYS A 136 -12.99 3.24 -14.71
N GLY A 137 -14.21 2.70 -14.81
CA GLY A 137 -14.55 1.64 -15.77
C GLY A 137 -15.51 0.53 -15.31
N GLY A 138 -16.08 0.59 -14.10
CA GLY A 138 -17.16 -0.35 -13.74
C GLY A 138 -18.43 -0.10 -14.57
N PRO A 139 -19.21 -1.12 -14.96
CA PRO A 139 -20.44 -0.91 -15.71
C PRO A 139 -21.34 0.06 -14.93
N THR A 140 -21.75 1.12 -15.60
CA THR A 140 -22.77 2.04 -15.13
C THR A 140 -24.07 1.24 -15.01
N VAL A 141 -24.58 1.12 -13.78
CA VAL A 141 -25.98 0.77 -13.54
C VAL A 141 -26.87 1.96 -13.87
#